data_AF-A0A0P0M4X6-F1
#
_entry.id   AF-A0A0P0M4X6-F1
#
_cell.length_a   1.000
_cell.length_b   1.000
_cell.length_c   1.000
_cell.angle_alpha   90.00
_cell.angle_beta   90.00
_cell.angle_gamma   90.00
#
_symmetry.space_group_name_H-M   'P 1'
#
loop_
_entity.id
_entity.type
_entity.pdbx_description
1 polymer ?
#
loop_
_entity_poly.entity_id
_entity_poly.type
_entity_poly.pdbx_seq_one_letter_code
_entity_poly.pdbx_strand_id
1 'polypeptide(L)' 'MLLNITRGMYNDAQIAALLTVFQMRGIKVEELIGFREALLTTRIPIDFSAYSPIDIVGTGGDGKTPSTSLLAPASL' A
#
# COMPACT_ATOMS: atom_id res chain seq x y z
N MET A 1 2.45 -14.21 -3.38
CA MET A 1 2.17 -14.25 -1.93
C MET A 1 1.07 -13.26 -1.52
N LEU A 2 1.22 -11.95 -1.77
CA LEU A 2 0.22 -10.96 -1.32
C LEU A 2 -1.17 -11.16 -1.94
N LEU A 3 -1.26 -11.59 -3.21
CA LEU A 3 -2.53 -12.00 -3.85
C LEU A 3 -3.29 -13.10 -3.08
N ASN A 4 -2.56 -13.97 -2.38
CA ASN A 4 -3.16 -15.05 -1.61
C ASN A 4 -3.61 -14.56 -0.23
N ILE A 5 -2.91 -13.55 0.33
CA ILE A 5 -3.34 -12.83 1.53
C ILE A 5 -4.66 -12.10 1.26
N THR A 6 -4.76 -11.36 0.16
CA THR A 6 -5.99 -10.63 -0.23
C THR A 6 -7.16 -11.56 -0.57
N ARG A 7 -6.89 -12.85 -0.83
CA ARG A 7 -7.89 -13.90 -1.06
C ARG A 7 -8.23 -14.70 0.20
N GLY A 8 -7.69 -14.34 1.36
CA GLY A 8 -7.96 -15.03 2.64
C GLY A 8 -7.37 -16.44 2.71
N MET A 9 -6.35 -16.76 1.92
CA MET A 9 -5.76 -18.11 1.87
C MET A 9 -4.72 -18.38 2.95
N TYR A 10 -4.48 -17.42 3.84
CA TYR A 10 -3.59 -17.55 5.00
C TYR A 10 -4.31 -17.10 6.25
N ASN A 11 -4.03 -17.74 7.36
CA ASN A 11 -4.55 -17.34 8.66
C ASN A 11 -3.71 -16.20 9.28
N ASP A 12 -4.23 -15.60 10.35
CA ASP A 12 -3.60 -14.47 11.03
C ASP A 12 -2.20 -14.79 11.54
N ALA A 13 -1.96 -16.01 12.04
CA ALA A 13 -0.65 -16.42 12.54
C ALA A 13 0.40 -16.47 11.42
N GLN A 14 0.03 -16.95 10.23
CA GLN A 14 0.90 -16.97 9.06
C GLN A 14 1.19 -15.56 8.55
N ILE A 15 0.18 -14.68 8.55
CA ILE A 15 0.35 -13.27 8.15
C ILE A 15 1.26 -12.55 9.16
N ALA A 16 1.05 -12.75 10.45
CA ALA A 16 1.87 -12.16 11.50
C ALA A 16 3.34 -12.60 11.39
N ALA A 17 3.60 -13.90 11.23
CA ALA A 17 4.95 -14.43 11.08
C ALA A 17 5.67 -13.81 9.87
N LEU A 18 4.99 -13.66 8.74
CA LEU A 18 5.53 -13.00 7.55
C LEU A 18 5.93 -11.54 7.83
N LEU A 19 5.02 -10.77 8.44
CA LEU A 19 5.26 -9.37 8.77
C LEU A 19 6.44 -9.21 9.74
N THR A 20 6.53 -10.09 10.75
CA THR A 20 7.66 -10.11 11.69
C THR A 20 9.00 -10.35 10.97
N VAL A 21 9.05 -11.29 10.02
CA VAL A 21 10.28 -11.54 9.23
C VAL A 21 10.70 -10.30 8.43
N PHE A 22 9.73 -9.58 7.82
CA PHE A 22 10.05 -8.34 7.10
C PHE A 22 10.57 -7.24 8.02
N GLN A 23 10.00 -7.11 9.22
CA GLN A 23 10.49 -6.15 10.22
C GLN A 23 11.91 -6.48 10.69
N MET A 24 12.23 -7.76 10.89
CA MET A 24 13.56 -8.17 11.38
C MET A 24 14.66 -8.07 10.32
N ARG A 25 14.36 -8.47 9.07
CA ARG A 25 15.35 -8.55 7.99
C ARG A 25 15.44 -7.26 7.17
N GLY A 26 14.41 -6.43 7.22
CA GLY A 26 14.17 -5.40 6.21
C GLY A 26 13.61 -6.01 4.93
N ILE A 27 12.76 -5.23 4.26
CA ILE A 27 12.15 -5.59 2.98
C ILE A 27 13.11 -5.32 1.82
N LYS A 28 13.15 -6.21 0.82
CA LYS A 28 13.89 -5.98 -0.42
C LYS A 28 13.06 -5.18 -1.42
N VAL A 29 13.72 -4.49 -2.34
CA VAL A 29 13.05 -3.65 -3.36
C VAL A 29 12.12 -4.48 -4.23
N GLU A 30 12.54 -5.69 -4.63
CA GLU A 30 11.75 -6.58 -5.49
C GLU A 30 10.48 -7.09 -4.76
N GLU A 31 10.60 -7.33 -3.45
CA GLU A 31 9.47 -7.72 -2.59
C GLU A 31 8.46 -6.57 -2.47
N LEU A 32 8.97 -5.34 -2.29
CA LEU A 32 8.14 -4.13 -2.21
C LEU A 32 7.41 -3.84 -3.53
N ILE A 33 8.09 -3.99 -4.67
CA ILE A 33 7.48 -3.87 -6.00
C ILE A 33 6.38 -4.94 -6.16
N GLY A 34 6.67 -6.19 -5.81
CA GLY A 34 5.69 -7.27 -5.86
C GLY A 34 4.45 -7.00 -5.00
N PHE A 35 4.61 -6.35 -3.84
CA PHE A 35 3.48 -5.92 -3.01
C PHE A 35 2.66 -4.82 -3.65
N ARG A 36 3.31 -3.80 -4.21
CA ARG A 36 2.62 -2.73 -4.94
C ARG A 36 1.76 -3.30 -6.07
N GLU A 37 2.31 -4.17 -6.90
CA GLU A 37 1.58 -4.75 -8.04
C GLU A 37 0.39 -5.61 -7.59
N ALA A 38 0.57 -6.41 -6.53
CA ALA A 38 -0.53 -7.21 -6.00
C ALA A 38 -1.67 -6.33 -5.45
N LEU A 39 -1.36 -5.26 -4.71
CA LEU A 39 -2.37 -4.30 -4.24
C LEU A 39 -3.09 -3.61 -5.41
N LEU A 40 -2.35 -3.18 -6.43
CA LEU A 40 -2.94 -2.57 -7.64
C LEU A 40 -3.80 -3.54 -8.43
N THR A 41 -3.49 -4.83 -8.41
CA THR A 41 -4.29 -5.88 -9.05
C THR A 41 -5.61 -6.12 -8.32
N THR A 42 -5.61 -6.01 -6.99
CA THR A 42 -6.78 -6.29 -6.15
C THR A 42 -7.61 -5.05 -5.80
N ARG A 43 -7.18 -3.86 -6.23
CA ARG A 43 -7.90 -2.61 -5.98
C ARG A 43 -9.24 -2.57 -6.71
N ILE A 44 -10.14 -1.74 -6.21
CA ILE A 44 -11.33 -1.32 -6.95
C ILE A 44 -10.95 -0.11 -7.81
N PRO A 45 -11.10 -0.15 -9.14
CA PRO A 45 -10.76 0.99 -9.99
C PRO A 45 -11.80 2.11 -9.86
N ILE A 46 -11.32 3.35 -9.82
CA ILE A 46 -12.13 4.56 -9.84
C ILE A 46 -11.68 5.38 -11.05
N ASP A 47 -12.63 5.91 -11.82
CA ASP A 47 -12.33 6.77 -12.95
C ASP A 47 -12.11 8.21 -12.49
N PHE A 48 -10.95 8.76 -12.84
CA PHE A 48 -10.56 10.13 -12.57
C PHE A 48 -10.34 10.93 -13.86
N SER A 49 -10.80 10.44 -15.02
CA SER A 49 -10.57 11.04 -16.35
C SER A 49 -10.96 12.51 -16.45
N ALA A 50 -11.92 12.97 -15.65
CA ALA A 50 -12.36 14.37 -15.60
C ALA A 50 -11.39 15.32 -14.88
N TYR A 51 -10.34 14.80 -14.23
CA TYR A 51 -9.40 15.55 -13.41
C TYR A 51 -7.95 15.23 -13.81
N SER A 52 -7.02 16.14 -13.46
CA SER A 52 -5.59 15.82 -13.42
C SER A 52 -5.19 15.72 -11.94
N PRO A 53 -5.50 14.60 -11.25
CA PRO A 53 -5.30 14.52 -9.81
C PRO A 53 -3.81 14.38 -9.45
N ILE A 54 -3.40 15.10 -8.41
CA ILE A 54 -2.14 14.87 -7.70
C ILE A 54 -2.49 14.33 -6.33
N ASP A 55 -1.79 13.27 -5.92
CA ASP A 55 -1.91 12.68 -4.59
C ASP A 55 -0.73 13.11 -3.71
N ILE A 56 -1.03 13.70 -2.56
CA ILE A 56 -0.03 14.08 -1.54
C ILE A 56 -0.19 13.12 -0.39
N VAL A 57 0.76 12.17 -0.25
CA VAL A 57 0.70 11.10 0.77
C VAL A 57 2.00 10.97 1.55
N GLY A 58 1.88 10.55 2.81
CA GLY A 58 2.98 10.14 3.67
C GLY A 58 2.70 8.76 4.25
N THR A 59 3.76 8.00 4.56
CA THR A 59 3.63 6.67 5.18
C THR A 59 3.04 6.72 6.59
N GLY A 60 3.12 7.88 7.25
CA GLY A 60 2.80 8.05 8.67
C GLY A 60 3.79 7.31 9.59
N GLY A 61 3.55 7.38 10.90
CA GLY A 61 4.31 6.62 11.90
C GLY A 61 5.51 7.33 12.55
N ASP A 62 5.71 8.62 12.27
CA ASP A 62 6.77 9.47 12.85
C ASP A 62 6.35 10.21 14.14
N GLY A 63 5.15 9.90 14.66
CA GLY A 63 4.62 10.41 15.91
C GLY A 63 4.19 11.88 15.88
N LYS A 64 4.17 12.53 14.71
CA LYS A 64 3.77 13.93 14.56
C LYS A 64 2.74 14.10 13.42
N THR A 65 1.50 14.47 13.76
CA THR A 65 0.47 15.06 12.85
C THR A 65 -0.34 14.03 11.98
N PRO A 66 -1.61 14.31 11.59
CA PRO A 66 -2.50 13.35 10.93
C PRO A 66 -2.10 13.02 9.49
N SER A 67 -2.39 11.79 9.05
CA SER A 67 -2.29 11.30 7.67
C SER A 67 -3.11 12.17 6.71
N THR A 68 -2.51 13.24 6.19
CA THR A 68 -3.20 14.14 5.27
C THR A 68 -2.98 13.63 3.86
N SER A 69 -3.89 12.79 3.37
CA SER A 69 -4.02 12.46 1.95
C SER A 69 -4.98 13.46 1.30
N LEU A 70 -4.45 14.33 0.44
CA LEU A 70 -5.24 15.32 -0.32
C LEU A 70 -5.09 15.04 -1.81
N LEU A 71 -6.21 14.82 -2.49
CA LEU A 71 -6.30 14.84 -3.95
C LEU A 71 -6.52 16.30 -4.38
N ALA A 72 -5.51 16.89 -5.02
CA ALA A 72 -5.59 18.25 -5.56
C ALA A 72 -5.67 18.22 -7.10
N PRO A 73 -6.45 19.11 -7.74
CA PRO A 73 -6.36 19.30 -9.19
C PRO A 73 -5.00 19.90 -9.55
N ALA A 74 -4.32 19.36 -10.56
CA ALA A 74 -2.97 19.78 -10.99
C ALA A 74 -2.89 21.19 -11.61
N SER A 75 -4.00 21.94 -11.68
CA SER A 75 -4.01 23.31 -12.16
C SER A 75 -3.49 24.27 -11.07
N LEU A 76 -2.16 24.40 -11.02
CA LEU A 76 -1.44 25.53 -10.45
C LEU A 76 -0.57 26.15 -11.56
#